data_AF-A0AAN8I9S4-F1
#
_entry.id   AF-A0AAN8I9S4-F1
#
_cell.length_a   1.000
_cell.length_b   1.000
_cell.length_c   1.000
_cell.angle_alpha   90.00
_cell.angle_beta   90.00
_cell.angle_gamma   90.00
#
_symmetry.space_group_name_H-M   'P 1'
#
loop_
_entity.id
_entity.type
_entity.pdbx_description
1 polymer ?
#
loop_
_entity_poly.entity_id
_entity_poly.type
_entity_poly.pdbx_seq_one_letter_code
_entity_poly.pdbx_strand_id
1 'polypeptide(L)'
;MSTVGTISVSTQPADDDPDSAPTYTVDIFGTRATDSDTGADVATFFSKHLHQPVRLIYIGRNGLRAVPTPSLIPRRPATAGFPWFSNDEVYSQQIRFNDAAPLLLTTTASKEDARSRVPAELVSDDVLLRFRTNIHVDVSDTNSDAYDEDNWRKIAINSKASSAKVDLDIVFRTPRCQSLNVDLKAGGLLPSNQHT
;
A
#
# COMPACT_ATOMS: atom_id res chain seq x y z
N MET A 1 0.84 16.93 -34.10
CA MET A 1 2.09 16.30 -33.65
C MET A 1 2.17 16.47 -32.14
N SER A 2 1.87 15.43 -31.38
CA SER A 2 1.90 15.48 -29.91
C SER A 2 3.30 15.08 -29.44
N THR A 3 4.05 16.04 -28.90
CA THR A 3 5.38 15.79 -28.35
C THR A 3 5.19 15.01 -27.05
N VAL A 4 5.49 13.71 -27.06
CA VAL A 4 5.56 12.91 -25.83
C VAL A 4 6.82 13.35 -25.11
N GLY A 5 6.67 14.21 -24.10
CA GLY A 5 7.75 14.57 -23.20
C GLY A 5 8.01 13.40 -22.26
N THR A 6 9.19 12.79 -22.35
CA THR A 6 9.65 11.81 -21.36
C THR A 6 10.11 12.56 -20.12
N ILE A 7 9.42 12.36 -19.00
CA ILE A 7 9.85 12.87 -17.69
C ILE A 7 10.56 11.73 -16.99
N SER A 8 11.87 11.88 -16.77
CA SER A 8 12.65 10.99 -15.91
C SER A 8 12.57 11.53 -14.49
N VAL A 9 11.74 10.91 -13.65
CA VAL A 9 11.72 11.18 -12.21
C VAL A 9 12.65 10.17 -11.55
N SER A 10 13.74 10.63 -10.94
CA SER A 10 14.57 9.74 -10.12
C SER A 10 13.73 9.21 -8.96
N THR A 11 13.70 7.89 -8.79
CA THR A 11 13.04 7.24 -7.64
C THR A 11 13.97 7.18 -6.42
N GLN A 12 15.17 7.72 -6.55
CA GLN A 12 16.11 7.93 -5.45
C GLN A 12 16.13 9.43 -5.13
N PRO A 13 16.59 9.85 -3.94
CA PRO A 13 16.99 11.23 -3.72
C PRO A 13 17.88 11.69 -4.88
N ALA A 14 17.91 13.00 -5.17
CA ALA A 14 18.78 13.55 -6.21
C ALA A 14 20.17 12.90 -6.13
N ASP A 15 20.82 12.63 -7.27
CA ASP A 15 22.16 12.02 -7.34
C ASP A 15 23.26 12.84 -6.61
N ASP A 16 22.88 13.98 -6.04
CA ASP A 16 23.63 14.77 -5.08
C ASP A 16 23.44 14.17 -3.68
N ASP A 17 24.53 13.66 -3.10
CA ASP A 17 24.68 13.20 -1.70
C ASP A 17 23.36 13.08 -0.90
N PRO A 18 22.82 11.88 -0.65
CA PRO A 18 21.51 11.68 -0.01
C PRO A 18 21.40 12.32 1.39
N ASP A 19 22.53 12.67 2.01
CA ASP A 19 22.60 13.38 3.29
C ASP A 19 22.45 14.91 3.17
N SER A 20 22.46 15.46 1.95
CA SER A 20 22.35 16.91 1.69
C SER A 20 20.92 17.38 1.39
N ALA A 21 20.01 16.46 1.05
CA ALA A 21 18.63 16.79 0.74
C ALA A 21 17.87 17.24 2.00
N PRO A 22 17.05 18.32 1.93
CA PRO A 22 16.20 18.71 3.04
C PRO A 22 15.29 17.56 3.46
N THR A 23 15.14 17.35 4.77
CA THR A 23 14.24 16.32 5.31
C THR A 23 12.95 16.96 5.82
N TYR A 24 11.84 16.24 5.68
CA TYR A 24 10.54 16.66 6.19
C TYR A 24 9.90 15.55 7.01
N THR A 25 9.28 15.94 8.13
CA THR A 25 8.42 15.05 8.91
C THR A 25 6.98 15.14 8.40
N VAL A 26 6.43 14.02 7.97
CA VAL A 26 5.04 13.89 7.54
C VAL A 26 4.23 13.14 8.59
N ASP A 27 3.01 13.62 8.85
CA ASP A 27 2.02 12.93 9.68
C ASP A 27 1.05 12.17 8.77
N ILE A 28 0.96 10.86 8.98
CA ILE A 28 0.15 9.95 8.17
C ILE A 28 -0.72 9.15 9.14
N PHE A 29 -2.02 9.42 9.18
CA PHE A 29 -2.96 8.73 10.09
C PHE A 29 -2.48 8.70 11.56
N GLY A 30 -1.84 9.78 12.05
CA GLY A 30 -1.41 9.90 13.44
C GLY A 30 -0.07 9.23 13.77
N THR A 31 0.63 8.65 12.79
CA THR A 31 2.04 8.25 12.96
C THR A 31 2.92 9.01 11.99
N ARG A 32 4.19 9.20 12.38
CA ARG A 32 5.10 10.12 11.68
C ARG A 32 6.22 9.37 11.00
N ALA A 33 6.61 9.88 9.83
CA ALA A 33 7.82 9.48 9.11
C ALA A 33 8.63 10.74 8.81
N THR A 34 9.96 10.66 8.90
CA THR A 34 10.85 11.73 8.49
C THR A 34 11.80 11.19 7.43
N ASP A 35 11.83 11.82 6.26
CA ASP A 35 12.74 11.39 5.19
C ASP A 35 12.97 12.51 4.18
N SER A 36 13.78 12.22 3.16
CA SER A 36 14.33 13.20 2.23
C SER A 36 13.32 13.71 1.21
N ASP A 37 13.42 15.00 0.93
CA ASP A 37 12.75 15.66 -0.17
C ASP A 37 13.36 15.28 -1.52
N THR A 38 12.52 15.22 -2.56
CA THR A 38 12.93 14.82 -3.92
C THR A 38 13.32 16.00 -4.82
N GLY A 39 13.32 17.23 -4.30
CA GLY A 39 13.80 18.42 -5.00
C GLY A 39 12.70 19.37 -5.48
N ALA A 40 13.13 20.59 -5.82
CA ALA A 40 12.23 21.68 -6.22
C ALA A 40 11.54 21.45 -7.58
N ASP A 41 12.21 20.76 -8.52
CA ASP A 41 11.65 20.49 -9.84
C ASP A 41 10.47 19.52 -9.75
N VAL A 42 10.62 18.47 -8.93
CA VAL A 42 9.56 17.50 -8.65
C VAL A 42 8.39 18.20 -7.94
N ALA A 43 8.68 19.01 -6.92
CA ALA A 43 7.67 19.80 -6.21
C ALA A 43 6.91 20.75 -7.17
N THR A 44 7.62 21.42 -8.08
CA THR A 44 7.02 22.32 -9.08
C THR A 44 6.12 21.56 -10.04
N PHE A 45 6.57 20.41 -10.53
CA PHE A 45 5.79 19.55 -11.41
C PHE A 45 4.47 19.13 -10.76
N PHE A 46 4.50 18.56 -9.55
CA PHE A 46 3.28 18.12 -8.89
C PHE A 46 2.40 19.30 -8.45
N SER A 47 2.99 20.41 -7.99
CA SER A 47 2.21 21.60 -7.59
C SER A 47 1.42 22.20 -8.74
N LYS A 48 2.00 22.19 -9.95
CA LYS A 48 1.32 22.63 -11.17
C LYS A 48 0.09 21.76 -11.49
N HIS A 49 0.21 20.43 -11.37
CA HIS A 49 -0.85 19.50 -11.78
C HIS A 49 -1.91 19.28 -10.70
N LEU A 50 -1.56 19.45 -9.42
CA LEU A 50 -2.50 19.34 -8.30
C LEU A 50 -3.12 20.70 -7.92
N HIS A 51 -2.71 21.78 -8.58
CA HIS A 51 -3.19 23.14 -8.34
C HIS A 51 -3.07 23.62 -6.89
N GLN A 52 -2.08 23.12 -6.17
CA GLN A 52 -1.77 23.49 -4.79
C GLN A 52 -0.27 23.28 -4.51
N PRO A 53 0.34 24.03 -3.57
CA PRO A 53 1.74 23.82 -3.20
C PRO A 53 1.92 22.43 -2.56
N VAL A 54 2.76 21.59 -3.17
CA VAL A 54 3.08 20.24 -2.67
C VAL A 54 4.56 19.95 -2.78
N ARG A 55 5.02 18.97 -1.99
CA ARG A 55 6.35 18.36 -2.09
C ARG A 55 6.20 16.85 -2.17
N LEU A 56 7.10 16.19 -2.89
CA LEU A 56 7.21 14.73 -2.89
C LEU A 56 8.35 14.32 -1.97
N ILE A 57 8.02 13.49 -0.97
CA ILE A 57 8.96 12.95 0.00
C ILE A 57 9.18 11.47 -0.31
N TYR A 58 10.43 11.03 -0.33
CA TYR A 58 10.77 9.62 -0.48
C TYR A 58 11.06 9.01 0.89
N ILE A 59 10.19 8.12 1.37
CA ILE A 59 10.45 7.36 2.60
C ILE A 59 11.29 6.12 2.26
N GLY A 60 12.57 6.17 2.61
CA GLY A 60 13.57 5.15 2.39
C GLY A 60 13.71 4.17 3.55
N ARG A 61 14.95 3.80 3.86
CA ARG A 61 15.27 2.78 4.87
C ARG A 61 15.15 3.31 6.31
N ASN A 62 15.31 4.62 6.50
CA ASN A 62 15.40 5.25 7.81
C ASN A 62 14.10 5.98 8.23
N GLY A 63 13.24 6.37 7.30
CA GLY A 63 11.96 7.04 7.59
C GLY A 63 10.77 6.11 7.90
N LEU A 64 11.02 4.87 8.32
CA LEU A 64 9.96 3.90 8.61
C LEU A 64 9.07 4.38 9.76
N ARG A 65 7.74 4.23 9.63
CA ARG A 65 6.77 4.60 10.67
C ARG A 65 6.08 3.37 11.25
N ALA A 66 5.61 3.52 12.49
CA ALA A 66 4.78 2.51 13.14
C ALA A 66 3.43 2.36 12.42
N VAL A 67 2.89 1.14 12.44
CA VAL A 67 1.51 0.88 12.04
C VAL A 67 0.55 1.59 13.01
N PRO A 68 -0.47 2.35 12.53
CA PRO A 68 -1.41 3.08 13.39
C PRO A 68 -2.13 2.23 14.44
N THR A 69 -2.32 0.93 14.19
CA THR A 69 -2.96 0.00 15.12
C THR A 69 -2.09 -1.22 15.41
N PRO A 70 -0.98 -1.09 16.17
CA PRO A 70 -0.04 -2.18 16.42
C PRO A 70 -0.66 -3.38 17.13
N SER A 71 -1.74 -3.17 17.89
CA SER A 71 -2.45 -4.21 18.65
C SER A 71 -3.10 -5.29 17.77
N LEU A 72 -3.34 -5.00 16.49
CA LEU A 72 -3.89 -5.97 15.53
C LEU A 72 -2.81 -6.85 14.89
N ILE A 73 -1.53 -6.53 15.10
CA ILE A 73 -0.42 -7.30 14.55
C ILE A 73 0.19 -8.15 15.67
N PRO A 74 0.13 -9.49 15.57
CA PRO A 74 0.70 -10.36 16.58
C PRO A 74 2.19 -10.07 16.77
N ARG A 75 2.59 -9.69 17.98
CA ARG A 75 4.00 -9.67 18.38
C ARG A 75 4.46 -11.12 18.47
N ARG A 76 5.31 -11.57 17.53
CA ARG A 76 5.97 -12.86 17.70
C ARG A 76 7.08 -12.69 18.73
N PRO A 77 7.08 -13.43 19.85
CA PRO A 77 8.26 -13.49 20.69
C PRO A 77 9.40 -14.10 19.87
N ALA A 78 10.60 -13.54 19.95
CA ALA A 78 11.76 -14.16 19.34
C ALA A 78 11.88 -15.59 19.89
N THR A 79 12.08 -16.54 19.00
CA THR A 79 12.34 -17.94 19.32
C THR A 79 13.33 -18.06 20.48
N ALA A 80 12.96 -18.88 21.46
CA ALA A 80 13.71 -19.28 22.64
C ALA A 80 15.22 -19.42 22.36
N GLY A 81 16.06 -18.66 23.09
CA GLY A 81 17.51 -18.88 23.05
C GLY A 81 18.37 -17.88 23.82
N PHE A 82 18.02 -16.60 23.89
CA PHE A 82 18.91 -15.59 24.49
C PHE A 82 18.15 -14.57 25.37
N PRO A 83 18.09 -14.79 26.70
CA PRO A 83 17.33 -13.95 27.64
C PRO A 83 17.94 -12.55 27.89
N TRP A 84 18.98 -12.17 27.16
CA TRP A 84 19.70 -10.88 27.30
C TRP A 84 19.38 -9.88 26.18
N PHE A 85 18.68 -10.32 25.12
CA PHE A 85 18.11 -9.39 24.15
C PHE A 85 16.72 -9.01 24.61
N SER A 86 16.50 -7.74 24.91
CA SER A 86 15.18 -7.16 25.17
C SER A 86 14.24 -7.48 24.00
N ASN A 87 13.29 -8.36 24.27
CA ASN A 87 12.42 -9.01 23.28
C ASN A 87 11.41 -8.07 22.59
N ASP A 88 11.30 -6.81 23.04
CA ASP A 88 10.25 -5.89 22.58
C ASP A 88 10.56 -5.20 21.24
N GLU A 89 11.83 -5.09 20.84
CA GLU A 89 12.23 -4.43 19.58
C GLU A 89 12.17 -5.35 18.36
N VAL A 90 12.06 -6.66 18.56
CA VAL A 90 12.59 -7.61 17.57
C VAL A 90 11.78 -7.70 16.28
N TYR A 91 10.46 -7.39 16.24
CA TYR A 91 9.74 -7.21 14.96
C TYR A 91 8.48 -6.33 15.11
N SER A 92 8.61 -5.05 15.49
CA SER A 92 7.51 -4.12 15.21
C SER A 92 7.38 -3.99 13.70
N GLN A 93 6.26 -4.43 13.11
CA GLN A 93 6.00 -4.19 11.69
C GLN A 93 5.99 -2.69 11.45
N GLN A 94 6.74 -2.25 10.45
CA GLN A 94 6.81 -0.86 10.05
C GLN A 94 6.29 -0.71 8.64
N ILE A 95 5.73 0.46 8.37
CA ILE A 95 5.18 0.83 7.07
C ILE A 95 5.78 2.17 6.64
N ARG A 96 5.53 2.53 5.38
CA ARG A 96 5.90 3.84 4.83
C ARG A 96 4.63 4.67 4.65
N PHE A 97 4.24 4.91 3.41
CA PHE A 97 3.00 5.60 3.06
C PHE A 97 1.75 4.71 3.09
N ASN A 98 1.88 3.40 3.33
CA ASN A 98 0.71 2.52 3.45
C ASN A 98 -0.19 2.98 4.60
N ASP A 99 -1.51 2.82 4.48
CA ASP A 99 -2.47 3.32 5.47
C ASP A 99 -2.33 2.59 6.81
N ALA A 100 -2.48 1.25 6.80
CA ALA A 100 -2.61 0.44 8.02
C ALA A 100 -1.86 -0.91 8.02
N ALA A 101 -1.42 -1.42 6.86
CA ALA A 101 -0.66 -2.67 6.78
C ALA A 101 0.35 -2.62 5.62
N PRO A 102 1.44 -3.42 5.67
CA PRO A 102 2.44 -3.43 4.60
C PRO A 102 1.91 -3.95 3.25
N LEU A 103 0.97 -4.91 3.28
CA LEU A 103 0.46 -5.61 2.12
C LEU A 103 -1.05 -5.78 2.20
N LEU A 104 -1.72 -5.62 1.07
CA LEU A 104 -3.13 -5.98 0.86
C LEU A 104 -3.24 -7.22 -0.03
N LEU A 105 -4.03 -8.19 0.42
CA LEU A 105 -4.35 -9.41 -0.31
C LEU A 105 -5.81 -9.37 -0.80
N THR A 106 -6.07 -9.94 -1.97
CA THR A 106 -7.43 -10.16 -2.50
C THR A 106 -7.47 -11.45 -3.31
N THR A 107 -8.58 -12.17 -3.31
CA THR A 107 -8.76 -13.40 -4.11
C THR A 107 -9.53 -13.14 -5.41
N THR A 108 -9.39 -14.05 -6.39
CA THR A 108 -10.23 -14.01 -7.60
C THR A 108 -11.72 -14.07 -7.27
N ALA A 109 -12.14 -14.91 -6.32
CA ALA A 109 -13.55 -15.04 -5.91
C ALA A 109 -14.13 -13.72 -5.38
N SER A 110 -13.44 -13.06 -4.43
CA SER A 110 -13.85 -11.76 -3.89
C SER A 110 -13.85 -10.65 -4.93
N LYS A 111 -12.88 -10.66 -5.84
CA LYS A 111 -12.79 -9.70 -6.95
C LYS A 111 -13.99 -9.83 -7.88
N GLU A 112 -14.35 -11.05 -8.29
CA GLU A 112 -15.49 -11.28 -9.19
C GLU A 112 -16.83 -10.97 -8.52
N ASP A 113 -17.01 -11.35 -7.25
CA ASP A 113 -18.20 -10.96 -6.49
C ASP A 113 -18.32 -9.44 -6.36
N ALA A 114 -17.24 -8.73 -6.00
CA ALA A 114 -17.24 -7.27 -5.95
C ALA A 114 -17.54 -6.65 -7.32
N ARG A 115 -16.97 -7.20 -8.41
CA ARG A 115 -17.22 -6.77 -9.77
C ARG A 115 -18.68 -6.96 -10.19
N SER A 116 -19.32 -8.05 -9.77
CA SER A 116 -20.73 -8.35 -10.11
C SER A 116 -21.71 -7.32 -9.55
N ARG A 117 -21.32 -6.58 -8.51
CA ARG A 117 -22.12 -5.54 -7.85
C ARG A 117 -21.92 -4.15 -8.47
N VAL A 118 -20.98 -4.01 -9.40
CA VAL A 118 -20.73 -2.75 -10.11
C VAL A 118 -21.63 -2.72 -11.36
N PRO A 119 -22.41 -1.64 -11.59
CA PRO A 119 -23.21 -1.50 -12.79
C PRO A 119 -22.37 -1.69 -14.05
N ALA A 120 -22.89 -2.41 -15.06
CA ALA A 120 -22.16 -2.78 -16.27
C ALA A 120 -21.49 -1.60 -17.00
N GLU A 121 -22.07 -0.41 -16.89
CA GLU A 121 -21.57 0.85 -17.45
C GLU A 121 -20.29 1.36 -16.75
N LEU A 122 -20.06 0.94 -15.51
CA LEU A 122 -18.91 1.27 -14.66
C LEU A 122 -17.91 0.11 -14.52
N VAL A 123 -18.19 -1.04 -15.16
CA VAL A 123 -17.36 -2.28 -15.09
C VAL A 123 -16.03 -2.15 -15.85
N SER A 124 -15.78 -1.06 -16.58
CA SER A 124 -14.52 -0.87 -17.31
C SER A 124 -13.28 -0.81 -16.42
N ASP A 125 -13.47 -0.55 -15.12
CA ASP A 125 -12.36 -0.29 -14.22
C ASP A 125 -11.93 -1.56 -13.47
N ASP A 126 -10.62 -1.77 -13.39
CA ASP A 126 -10.05 -2.90 -12.67
C ASP A 126 -10.30 -2.77 -11.16
N VAL A 127 -11.11 -3.69 -10.63
CA VAL A 127 -11.44 -3.76 -9.20
C VAL A 127 -10.19 -3.87 -8.34
N LEU A 128 -9.17 -4.62 -8.78
CA LEU A 128 -7.91 -4.77 -8.03
C LEU A 128 -7.14 -3.46 -7.96
N LEU A 129 -7.14 -2.68 -9.05
CA LEU A 129 -6.53 -1.35 -9.09
C LEU A 129 -7.25 -0.39 -8.12
N ARG A 130 -8.59 -0.39 -8.10
CA ARG A 130 -9.37 0.38 -7.12
C ARG A 130 -9.08 -0.06 -5.70
N PHE A 131 -8.94 -1.37 -5.47
CA PHE A 131 -8.64 -1.92 -4.17
C PHE A 131 -7.22 -1.59 -3.70
N ARG A 132 -6.30 -1.33 -4.64
CA ARG A 132 -4.86 -1.15 -4.46
C ARG A 132 -4.20 -2.40 -3.91
N THR A 133 -4.63 -3.55 -4.43
CA THR A 133 -4.16 -4.87 -4.04
C THR A 133 -2.67 -5.04 -4.36
N ASN A 134 -1.90 -5.58 -3.40
CA ASN A 134 -0.49 -5.93 -3.62
C ASN A 134 -0.33 -7.39 -4.04
N ILE A 135 -1.14 -8.29 -3.45
CA ILE A 135 -1.13 -9.73 -3.71
C ILE A 135 -2.52 -10.16 -4.16
N HIS A 136 -2.63 -10.60 -5.41
CA HIS A 136 -3.83 -11.25 -5.92
C HIS A 136 -3.61 -12.76 -5.95
N VAL A 137 -4.48 -13.51 -5.27
CA VAL A 137 -4.42 -14.98 -5.22
C VAL A 137 -5.49 -15.54 -6.13
N ASP A 138 -5.06 -16.35 -7.10
CA ASP A 138 -6.01 -17.07 -7.93
C ASP A 138 -6.51 -18.33 -7.21
N VAL A 139 -7.83 -18.40 -7.09
CA VAL A 139 -8.56 -19.45 -6.36
C VAL A 139 -9.63 -20.09 -7.26
N SER A 140 -9.63 -19.82 -8.57
CA SER A 140 -10.62 -20.35 -9.52
C SER A 140 -10.73 -21.88 -9.51
N ASP A 141 -9.60 -22.55 -9.33
CA ASP A 141 -9.49 -24.01 -9.35
C ASP A 141 -9.68 -24.61 -7.94
N THR A 142 -10.02 -23.77 -6.97
CA THR A 142 -10.30 -24.16 -5.59
C THR A 142 -11.77 -23.87 -5.29
N ASN A 143 -12.40 -24.68 -4.43
CA ASN A 143 -13.77 -24.45 -4.01
C ASN A 143 -13.83 -23.38 -2.89
N SER A 144 -13.25 -22.21 -3.14
CA SER A 144 -13.18 -21.09 -2.20
C SER A 144 -14.27 -20.07 -2.54
N ASP A 145 -15.06 -19.72 -1.54
CA ASP A 145 -16.11 -18.72 -1.66
C ASP A 145 -15.54 -17.30 -1.61
N ALA A 146 -16.32 -16.33 -2.07
CA ALA A 146 -15.96 -14.93 -1.97
C ALA A 146 -15.74 -14.54 -0.50
N TYR A 147 -14.65 -13.81 -0.25
CA TYR A 147 -14.20 -13.31 1.05
C TYR A 147 -13.68 -14.37 2.02
N ASP A 148 -13.42 -15.60 1.57
CA ASP A 148 -12.78 -16.63 2.41
C ASP A 148 -11.42 -16.19 2.96
N GLU A 149 -10.70 -15.32 2.25
CA GLU A 149 -9.41 -14.79 2.70
C GLU A 149 -9.49 -14.04 4.04
N ASP A 150 -10.66 -13.53 4.41
CA ASP A 150 -10.90 -12.86 5.69
C ASP A 150 -10.79 -13.80 6.90
N ASN A 151 -10.83 -15.12 6.65
CA ASN A 151 -10.73 -16.16 7.67
C ASN A 151 -9.38 -16.89 7.64
N TRP A 152 -8.51 -16.57 6.66
CA TRP A 152 -7.18 -17.12 6.61
C TRP A 152 -6.35 -16.56 7.76
N ARG A 153 -5.50 -17.40 8.35
CA ARG A 153 -4.57 -16.97 9.41
C ARG A 153 -3.17 -16.73 8.88
N LYS A 154 -2.79 -17.48 7.85
CA LYS A 154 -1.45 -17.46 7.26
C LYS A 154 -1.53 -17.92 5.80
N ILE A 155 -0.68 -17.35 4.97
CA ILE A 155 -0.44 -17.81 3.61
C ILE A 155 1.04 -18.18 3.49
N ALA A 156 1.33 -19.32 2.87
CA ALA A 156 2.68 -19.74 2.54
C ALA A 156 2.89 -19.61 1.04
N ILE A 157 3.73 -18.67 0.63
CA ILE A 157 4.11 -18.45 -0.77
C ILE A 157 5.38 -19.24 -1.04
N ASN A 158 5.30 -20.16 -1.99
CA ASN A 158 6.43 -20.96 -2.47
C ASN A 158 6.65 -20.66 -3.94
N SER A 159 7.90 -20.44 -4.34
CA SER A 159 8.25 -20.29 -5.74
C SER A 159 8.54 -21.65 -6.37
N LYS A 160 8.11 -21.87 -7.62
CA LYS A 160 8.58 -23.02 -8.40
C LYS A 160 10.01 -22.84 -8.90
N ALA A 161 10.46 -21.58 -9.02
CA ALA A 161 11.77 -21.22 -9.56
C ALA A 161 12.85 -21.09 -8.46
N SER A 162 12.47 -21.06 -7.19
CA SER A 162 13.42 -21.00 -6.07
C SER A 162 12.89 -21.76 -4.86
N SER A 163 13.81 -22.25 -4.01
CA SER A 163 13.46 -22.84 -2.72
C SER A 163 13.05 -21.80 -1.67
N ALA A 164 12.93 -20.53 -2.05
CA ALA A 164 12.53 -19.47 -1.14
C ALA A 164 11.05 -19.68 -0.74
N LYS A 165 10.83 -19.69 0.57
CA LYS A 165 9.51 -19.76 1.18
C LYS A 165 9.26 -18.48 1.96
N VAL A 166 8.10 -17.87 1.72
CA VAL A 166 7.64 -16.68 2.43
C VAL A 166 6.33 -17.01 3.13
N ASP A 167 6.30 -16.89 4.45
CA ASP A 167 5.07 -17.02 5.24
C ASP A 167 4.57 -15.63 5.63
N LEU A 168 3.32 -15.33 5.28
CA LEU A 168 2.64 -14.08 5.65
C LEU A 168 1.52 -14.37 6.63
N ASP A 169 1.49 -13.66 7.77
CA ASP A 169 0.36 -13.71 8.70
C ASP A 169 -0.74 -12.75 8.22
N ILE A 170 -1.98 -13.22 8.18
CA ILE A 170 -3.14 -12.40 7.87
C ILE A 170 -3.66 -11.80 9.17
N VAL A 171 -3.59 -10.48 9.27
CA VAL A 171 -3.70 -9.76 10.55
C VAL A 171 -5.07 -9.15 10.80
N PHE A 172 -5.70 -8.55 9.79
CA PHE A 172 -7.04 -7.97 9.91
C PHE A 172 -7.68 -7.76 8.53
N ARG A 173 -9.00 -7.59 8.52
CA ARG A 173 -9.80 -7.29 7.34
C ARG A 173 -9.68 -5.82 6.99
N THR A 174 -9.47 -5.50 5.71
CA THR A 174 -9.26 -4.11 5.29
C THR A 174 -10.60 -3.37 5.16
N PRO A 175 -10.93 -2.41 6.04
CA PRO A 175 -12.11 -1.59 5.84
C PRO A 175 -11.95 -0.76 4.57
N ARG A 176 -13.02 -0.63 3.80
CA ARG A 176 -12.99 0.18 2.57
C ARG A 176 -13.37 1.63 2.86
N CYS A 177 -12.55 2.56 2.37
CA CYS A 177 -12.78 3.99 2.50
C CYS A 177 -13.27 4.61 1.19
N GLN A 178 -13.63 5.90 1.23
CA GLN A 178 -14.12 6.67 0.07
C GLN A 178 -13.15 6.73 -1.11
N SER A 179 -11.87 6.39 -0.92
CA SER A 179 -10.90 6.31 -2.03
C SER A 179 -11.31 5.33 -3.14
N LEU A 180 -12.20 4.37 -2.84
CA LEU A 180 -12.80 3.50 -3.86
C LEU A 180 -13.64 4.26 -4.88
N ASN A 181 -14.18 5.41 -4.51
CA ASN A 181 -15.10 6.19 -5.33
C ASN A 181 -14.37 7.19 -6.23
N VAL A 182 -13.04 7.10 -6.36
CA VAL A 182 -12.31 7.98 -7.29
C VAL A 182 -12.55 7.55 -8.74
N ASP A 183 -12.83 8.50 -9.61
CA ASP A 183 -12.76 8.31 -11.06
C ASP A 183 -11.29 8.23 -11.46
N LEU A 184 -10.83 7.04 -11.87
CA LEU A 184 -9.43 6.82 -12.22
C LEU A 184 -9.00 7.53 -13.51
N LYS A 185 -9.95 7.94 -14.36
CA LYS A 185 -9.66 8.69 -15.60
C LYS A 185 -9.64 10.19 -15.33
N ALA A 186 -10.59 10.70 -14.53
CA ALA A 186 -10.75 12.13 -14.30
C ALA A 186 -10.04 12.66 -13.03
N GLY A 187 -9.69 11.78 -12.07
CA GLY A 187 -8.99 12.15 -10.83
C GLY A 187 -9.87 12.80 -9.75
N GLY A 188 -11.20 12.79 -9.91
CA GLY A 188 -12.17 13.33 -8.95
C GLY A 188 -12.98 12.24 -8.23
N LEU A 189 -13.84 12.62 -7.28
CA LEU A 189 -14.82 11.69 -6.72
C LEU A 189 -15.95 11.44 -7.72
N LEU A 190 -16.34 10.18 -7.87
CA LEU A 190 -17.59 9.79 -8.49
C LEU A 190 -18.74 10.36 -7.66
N PRO A 191 -19.82 10.84 -8.30
CA PRO A 191 -21.00 11.30 -7.59
C PRO A 191 -21.48 10.20 -6.63
N SER A 192 -21.79 10.57 -5.38
CA SER A 192 -22.52 9.65 -4.52
C SER A 192 -23.89 9.45 -5.14
N ASN A 193 -24.09 8.32 -5.82
CA ASN A 193 -25.43 7.91 -6.18
C ASN A 193 -26.19 7.68 -4.86
N GLN A 194 -27.07 8.62 -4.51
CA GLN A 194 -28.07 8.43 -3.47
C GLN A 194 -29.07 7.40 -3.97
N HIS A 195 -28.71 6.12 -3.89
CA HIS A 195 -29.67 5.03 -4.07
C HIS A 195 -29.64 4.16 -2.82
N THR A 196 -30.63 4.46 -1.98
CA THR A 196 -31.36 3.61 -1.03
C THR A 196 -31.09 2.12 -1.13
#